data_AF-A0A2N1AN78-F1
#
_entry.id   AF-A0A2N1AN78-F1
#
_cell.length_a   1.000
_cell.length_b   1.000
_cell.length_c   1.000
_cell.angle_alpha   90.00
_cell.angle_beta   90.00
_cell.angle_gamma   90.00
#
_symmetry.space_group_name_H-M   'P 1'
#
loop_
_entity.id
_entity.type
_entity.pdbx_description
1 polymer ?
#
loop_
_entity_poly.entity_id
_entity_poly.type
_entity_poly.pdbx_seq_one_letter_code
_entity_poly.pdbx_strand_id
1 'polypeptide(L)'
;MHNAIMTTDPHTGEQIELNQLAIRYQLPKGTVYSRHLAGKRGMELIAHQKRGSVSDAVRERQTQEARASYIEQAKRSPLARPLKHIADAGKMIGGVQ
;
A
#
# COMPACT_ATOMS: atom_id res chain seq x y z
N MET A 1 -5.40 36.33 -2.26
CA MET A 1 -5.44 36.31 -3.73
C MET A 1 -4.54 35.18 -4.17
N HIS A 2 -5.08 34.12 -4.79
CA HIS A 2 -4.24 33.05 -5.32
C HIS A 2 -3.65 33.53 -6.65
N ASN A 3 -2.34 33.69 -6.73
CA ASN A 3 -1.68 34.02 -8.00
C ASN A 3 -1.89 32.83 -8.95
N ALA A 4 -2.59 33.07 -10.05
CA ALA A 4 -2.79 32.09 -11.10
C ALA A 4 -1.42 31.71 -11.69
N ILE A 5 -1.02 30.45 -11.53
CA ILE A 5 0.21 29.95 -12.13
C ILE A 5 -0.12 29.50 -13.55
N MET A 6 0.49 30.18 -14.52
CA MET A 6 0.34 29.90 -15.95
C MET A 6 1.34 28.83 -16.38
N THR A 7 0.90 27.96 -17.29
CA THR A 7 1.75 26.95 -17.93
C THR A 7 1.29 26.73 -19.37
N THR A 8 2.15 26.11 -20.16
CA THR A 8 1.83 25.79 -21.56
C THR A 8 1.16 24.42 -21.64
N ASP A 9 0.00 24.36 -22.27
CA ASP A 9 -0.70 23.11 -22.57
C ASP A 9 0.12 22.30 -23.58
N PRO A 10 0.55 21.07 -23.26
CA PRO A 10 1.39 20.27 -24.15
C PRO A 10 0.72 19.85 -25.46
N HIS A 11 -0.62 19.80 -25.52
CA HIS A 11 -1.32 19.36 -26.72
C HIS A 11 -1.69 20.53 -27.64
N THR A 12 -2.02 21.69 -27.08
CA THR A 12 -2.47 22.85 -27.86
C THR A 12 -1.42 23.95 -27.99
N GLY A 13 -0.41 23.98 -27.11
CA GLY A 13 0.57 25.06 -27.03
C GLY A 13 0.03 26.35 -26.39
N GLU A 14 -1.22 26.34 -25.91
CA GLU A 14 -1.87 27.50 -25.28
C GLU A 14 -1.31 27.76 -23.87
N GLN A 15 -1.23 29.03 -23.47
CA GLN A 15 -0.95 29.39 -22.08
C GLN A 15 -2.23 29.30 -21.25
N ILE A 16 -2.24 28.39 -20.29
CA ILE A 16 -3.40 28.05 -19.46
C ILE A 16 -3.00 28.00 -17.98
N GLU A 17 -3.94 28.33 -17.09
CA GLU A 17 -3.73 28.18 -15.65
C GLU A 17 -3.63 26.70 -15.26
N LEU A 18 -2.74 26.33 -14.32
CA LEU A 18 -2.61 24.95 -13.82
C LEU A 18 -3.94 24.34 -13.36
N ASN A 19 -4.82 25.15 -12.76
CA ASN A 19 -6.13 24.71 -12.30
C ASN A 19 -7.05 24.32 -13.47
N GLN A 20 -7.06 25.13 -14.53
CA GLN A 20 -7.81 24.84 -15.76
C GLN A 20 -7.21 23.65 -16.51
N LEU A 21 -5.87 23.53 -16.54
CA LEU A 21 -5.18 22.36 -17.06
C LEU A 21 -5.60 21.09 -16.31
N ALA A 22 -5.65 21.13 -14.98
CA ALA A 22 -6.08 19.98 -14.16
C ALA A 22 -7.52 19.55 -14.49
N ILE A 23 -8.43 20.51 -14.68
CA ILE A 23 -9.82 20.24 -15.09
C ILE A 23 -9.86 19.61 -16.50
N ARG A 24 -9.14 20.22 -17.46
CA ARG A 24 -9.10 19.76 -18.86
C ARG A 24 -8.63 18.31 -18.99
N TYR A 25 -7.61 17.93 -18.21
CA TYR A 25 -7.04 16.57 -18.23
C TYR A 25 -7.59 15.65 -17.13
N GLN A 26 -8.65 16.05 -16.43
CA GLN A 26 -9.32 15.26 -15.38
C GLN A 26 -8.36 14.77 -14.27
N LEU A 27 -7.38 15.61 -13.92
CA LEU A 27 -6.40 15.33 -12.88
C LEU A 27 -6.73 16.09 -11.58
N PRO A 28 -6.38 15.55 -10.40
CA PRO A 28 -6.46 16.31 -9.16
C PRO A 28 -5.57 17.56 -9.24
N LYS A 29 -6.10 18.72 -8.85
CA LYS A 29 -5.38 20.00 -8.87
C LYS A 29 -4.03 19.93 -8.14
N GLY A 30 -4.01 19.28 -6.96
CA GLY A 30 -2.79 19.08 -6.17
C GLY A 30 -1.74 18.23 -6.88
N THR A 31 -2.15 17.28 -7.74
CA THR A 31 -1.21 16.47 -8.53
C THR A 31 -0.50 17.34 -9.57
N VAL A 32 -1.24 18.13 -10.33
CA VAL A 32 -0.67 19.03 -11.34
C VAL A 32 0.22 20.09 -10.69
N TYR A 33 -0.23 20.68 -9.58
CA TYR A 33 0.54 21.65 -8.82
C TYR A 33 1.86 21.08 -8.29
N SER A 34 1.83 19.90 -7.65
CA SER A 34 3.03 19.25 -7.12
C SER A 34 4.03 18.90 -8.22
N ARG A 35 3.54 18.47 -9.40
CA ARG A 35 4.39 18.22 -10.57
C ARG A 35 5.02 19.50 -11.09
N HIS A 36 4.26 20.59 -11.16
CA HIS A 36 4.80 21.88 -11.56
C HIS A 36 5.90 22.36 -10.61
N LEU A 37 5.69 22.25 -9.30
CA LEU A 37 6.69 22.57 -8.27
C LEU A 37 7.93 21.68 -8.36
N ALA A 38 7.75 20.40 -8.73
CA ALA A 38 8.86 19.48 -9.01
C ALA A 38 9.58 19.74 -10.34
N GLY A 39 9.24 20.81 -11.06
CA GLY A 39 9.87 21.18 -12.33
C GLY A 39 9.35 20.42 -13.56
N LYS A 40 8.34 19.54 -13.41
CA LYS A 40 7.77 18.80 -14.54
C LYS A 40 7.00 19.72 -15.48
N ARG A 41 7.11 19.50 -16.78
CA ARG A 41 6.48 20.30 -17.84
C ARG A 41 5.93 19.40 -18.96
N GLY A 42 5.15 20.01 -19.85
CA GLY A 42 4.61 19.33 -21.02
C GLY A 42 3.80 18.08 -20.64
N MET A 43 4.05 16.96 -21.32
CA MET A 43 3.31 15.70 -21.13
C MET A 43 3.44 15.14 -19.71
N GLU A 44 4.57 15.35 -19.03
CA GLU A 44 4.76 14.87 -17.66
C GLU A 44 3.83 15.55 -16.65
N LEU A 45 3.43 16.78 -16.96
CA LEU A 45 2.52 17.55 -16.12
C LEU A 45 1.12 16.93 -16.10
N ILE A 46 0.70 16.36 -17.24
CA ILE A 46 -0.63 15.76 -17.47
C ILE A 46 -0.62 14.22 -17.51
N ALA A 47 0.52 13.59 -17.22
CA ALA A 47 0.64 12.14 -17.27
C ALA A 47 -0.34 11.47 -16.31
N HIS A 48 -1.19 10.58 -16.82
CA HIS A 48 -2.02 9.75 -15.96
C HIS A 48 -1.14 8.67 -15.34
N GLN A 49 -1.08 8.61 -14.01
CA GLN A 49 -0.41 7.48 -13.39
C GLN A 49 -1.20 6.23 -13.74
N LYS A 50 -0.57 5.27 -14.40
CA LYS A 50 -1.09 3.90 -14.43
C LYS A 50 -1.32 3.52 -12.96
N ARG A 51 -2.56 3.17 -12.60
CA ARG A 51 -2.85 2.53 -11.31
C ARG A 51 -2.07 1.22 -11.29
N GLY A 52 -0.83 1.28 -10.84
CA GLY A 52 0.01 0.12 -10.62
C GLY A 52 -0.54 -0.66 -9.45
N SER A 53 -0.49 -1.98 -9.54
CA SER A 53 -0.80 -2.86 -8.43
C SER A 53 -0.03 -2.43 -7.19
N VAL A 54 -0.66 -2.58 -6.04
CA VAL A 54 -0.06 -2.53 -4.69
C VAL A 54 1.40 -2.95 -4.76
N SER A 55 2.32 -2.11 -4.24
CA SER A 55 3.76 -2.39 -4.33
C SER A 55 4.07 -3.77 -3.75
N ASP A 56 5.10 -4.44 -4.28
CA ASP A 56 5.42 -5.81 -3.85
C ASP A 56 5.62 -5.91 -2.33
N ALA A 57 6.19 -4.87 -1.71
CA ALA A 57 6.33 -4.78 -0.25
C ALA A 57 4.98 -4.76 0.49
N VAL A 58 3.97 -4.06 -0.03
CA VAL A 58 2.63 -4.03 0.58
C VAL A 58 1.90 -5.34 0.33
N ARG A 59 2.09 -5.97 -0.84
CA ARG A 59 1.56 -7.31 -1.12
C ARG A 59 2.18 -8.36 -0.19
N GLU A 60 3.50 -8.35 -0.02
CA GLU A 60 4.21 -9.27 0.85
C GLU A 60 3.74 -9.15 2.30
N ARG A 61 3.61 -7.92 2.80
CA ARG A 61 3.06 -7.66 4.13
C ARG A 61 1.65 -8.24 4.31
N GLN A 62 0.76 -8.04 3.34
CA GLN A 62 -0.58 -8.62 3.37
C GLN A 62 -0.55 -10.15 3.40
N THR A 63 0.35 -10.79 2.64
CA THR A 63 0.49 -12.24 2.66
C THR A 63 1.04 -12.77 3.99
N GLN A 64 1.97 -12.04 4.62
CA GLN A 64 2.48 -12.39 5.95
C GLN A 64 1.40 -12.26 7.02
N GLU A 65 0.62 -11.18 7.00
CA GLU A 65 -0.51 -10.95 7.92
C GLU A 65 -1.58 -12.04 7.74
N ALA A 66 -1.93 -12.40 6.50
CA ALA A 66 -2.83 -13.50 6.21
C ALA A 66 -2.30 -14.84 6.76
N ARG A 67 -1.02 -15.15 6.54
CA ARG A 67 -0.39 -16.37 7.06
C ARG A 67 -0.38 -16.40 8.59
N ALA A 68 -0.07 -15.29 9.24
CA ALA A 68 -0.06 -15.19 10.70
C ALA A 68 -1.47 -15.44 11.26
N SER A 69 -2.51 -14.86 10.65
CA SER A 69 -3.89 -15.08 11.07
C SER A 69 -4.32 -16.56 10.95
N TYR A 70 -3.89 -17.23 9.88
CA TYR A 70 -4.19 -18.65 9.67
C TYR A 70 -3.53 -19.52 10.74
N ILE A 71 -2.28 -19.25 11.08
CA ILE A 71 -1.55 -19.96 12.13
C ILE A 71 -2.23 -19.76 13.50
N GLU A 72 -2.62 -18.53 13.84
CA GLU A 72 -3.31 -18.24 15.10
C GLU A 72 -4.65 -18.97 15.22
N GLN A 73 -5.40 -19.10 14.12
CA GLN A 73 -6.63 -19.90 14.10
C GLN A 73 -6.33 -21.39 14.28
N ALA A 74 -5.32 -21.92 13.59
CA ALA A 74 -4.93 -23.33 13.67
C ALA A 74 -4.51 -23.75 15.10
N LYS A 75 -3.83 -22.87 15.84
CA LYS A 75 -3.46 -23.08 17.25
C LYS A 75 -4.67 -23.30 18.17
N ARG A 76 -5.85 -22.82 17.79
CA ARG A 76 -7.08 -22.99 18.58
C ARG A 76 -7.76 -24.34 18.36
N SER A 77 -7.33 -25.10 17.35
CA SER A 77 -7.89 -26.40 17.01
C SER A 77 -7.66 -27.45 18.12
N PRO A 78 -8.59 -28.39 18.35
CA PRO A 78 -8.47 -29.40 19.41
C PRO A 78 -7.20 -30.26 19.30
N LEU A 79 -6.78 -30.56 18.07
CA LEU A 79 -5.59 -31.38 17.79
C LEU A 79 -4.27 -30.62 18.00
N ALA A 80 -4.28 -29.29 17.96
CA ALA A 80 -3.11 -28.46 18.20
C ALA A 80 -2.91 -28.09 19.69
N ARG A 81 -3.86 -28.45 20.57
CA ARG A 81 -3.75 -28.18 22.01
C ARG A 81 -2.84 -29.21 22.68
N PRO A 82 -1.90 -28.78 23.54
CA PRO A 82 -1.07 -29.71 24.30
C PRO A 82 -1.95 -30.60 25.20
N LEU A 83 -1.72 -31.91 25.13
CA LEU A 83 -2.44 -32.90 25.91
C LEU A 83 -2.04 -32.78 27.38
N LYS A 84 -3.01 -32.35 28.21
CA LYS A 84 -2.82 -32.07 29.64
C LYS A 84 -2.35 -33.28 30.47
N HIS A 85 -2.47 -34.49 29.92
CA HIS A 85 -2.29 -35.75 30.64
C HIS A 85 -0.97 -36.48 30.34
N ILE A 86 -0.14 -35.98 29.41
CA ILE A 86 1.16 -36.60 29.08
C ILE A 86 2.27 -36.15 30.06
N ALA A 87 2.05 -35.07 30.81
CA ALA A 87 3.02 -34.51 31.76
C ALA A 87 3.37 -35.47 32.93
N ASP A 88 2.52 -36.43 33.25
CA ASP A 88 2.76 -37.39 34.36
C ASP A 88 3.59 -38.62 33.96
N ALA A 89 3.81 -38.88 32.66
CA ALA A 89 4.59 -40.04 32.22
C ALA A 89 6.09 -39.93 32.60
N GLY A 90 6.61 -38.72 32.78
CA GLY A 90 7.99 -38.49 33.23
C GLY A 90 8.24 -38.78 34.71
N LYS A 91 7.17 -38.83 35.54
CA LYS A 91 7.28 -39.07 36.99
C LYS A 91 7.34 -40.55 37.37
N MET A 92 6.99 -41.46 36.46
CA MET A 92 6.88 -42.91 36.73
C MET A 92 8.17 -43.70 36.43
N ILE A 93 9.23 -43.08 35.88
CA ILE A 93 10.48 -43.78 35.50
C ILE A 93 11.56 -43.76 36.61
N GLY A 94 11.34 -43.04 37.72
CA GLY A 94 12.37 -42.77 38.74
C GLY A 94 12.18 -43.39 40.13
N GLY A 95 11.42 -44.49 40.26
CA GLY A 95 11.07 -45.05 41.59
C GLY A 95 11.16 -46.56 41.69
N VAL A 96 12.35 -47.12 41.46
CA VAL A 96 12.69 -48.48 41.93
C VAL A 96 13.93 -48.35 42.82
N GLN A 97 13.71 -48.36 44.13
CA GLN A 97 14.69 -48.71 45.17
C GLN A 97 13.96 -49.56 46.20
#